data_AF-A0A2A2M5I7-F1
#
_entry.id   AF-A0A2A2M5I7-F1
#
_cell.length_a   1.000
_cell.length_b   1.000
_cell.length_c   1.000
_cell.angle_alpha   90.00
_cell.angle_beta   90.00
_cell.angle_gamma   90.00
#
_symmetry.space_group_name_H-M   'P 1'
#
loop_
_entity.id
_entity.type
_entity.pdbx_description
1 polymer ?
#
loop_
_entity_poly.entity_id
_entity_poly.type
_entity_poly.pdbx_seq_one_letter_code
_entity_poly.pdbx_strand_id
1 'polypeptide(L)'
;MSITEAVQNAVDQHPEISASRNSRLSADEDVKFARGGYYPTVDLVAGYGRQRSDNTNTRGFNPDGTRNHNKETLNYTQSELRLRQMLFDGFNTSNEVARTEARCSSAASW
;
A
#
# COMPACT_ATOMS: atom_id res chain seq x y z
N MET A 1 -11.55 45.29 -15.36
CA MET A 1 -11.00 44.00 -15.82
C MET A 1 -10.43 44.19 -17.21
N SER A 2 -9.11 44.11 -17.34
CA SER A 2 -8.47 44.02 -18.66
C SER A 2 -8.71 42.63 -19.28
N ILE A 3 -8.55 42.49 -20.60
CA ILE A 3 -8.60 41.17 -21.26
C ILE A 3 -7.58 40.22 -20.63
N THR A 4 -6.39 40.71 -20.26
CA THR A 4 -5.36 39.93 -19.59
C THR A 4 -5.83 39.40 -18.23
N GLU A 5 -6.52 40.23 -17.42
CA GLU A 5 -7.08 39.78 -16.14
C GLU A 5 -8.21 38.76 -16.31
N ALA A 6 -9.08 38.94 -17.31
CA ALA A 6 -10.17 37.99 -17.58
C ALA A 6 -9.63 36.64 -18.06
N VAL A 7 -8.59 36.64 -18.92
CA VAL A 7 -7.90 35.43 -19.37
C VAL A 7 -7.19 34.75 -18.19
N GLN A 8 -6.50 35.51 -17.33
CA GLN A 8 -5.84 34.95 -16.16
C GLN A 8 -6.83 34.31 -15.19
N ASN A 9 -7.95 34.99 -14.90
CA ASN A 9 -9.00 34.48 -14.04
C ASN A 9 -9.69 33.23 -14.63
N ALA A 10 -9.91 33.21 -15.95
CA ALA A 10 -10.37 32.02 -16.64
C ALA A 10 -9.35 30.87 -16.53
N VAL A 11 -8.06 31.09 -16.78
CA VAL A 11 -7.04 30.04 -16.64
C VAL A 11 -6.97 29.46 -15.23
N ASP A 12 -7.11 30.30 -14.21
CA ASP A 12 -6.98 29.92 -12.81
C ASP A 12 -8.25 29.27 -12.24
N GLN A 13 -9.44 29.60 -12.75
CA GLN A 13 -10.73 29.11 -12.23
C GLN A 13 -11.48 28.15 -13.17
N HIS A 14 -11.04 27.94 -14.41
CA HIS A 14 -11.77 27.10 -15.35
C HIS A 14 -11.65 25.61 -14.97
N PRO A 15 -12.78 24.89 -14.80
CA PRO A 15 -12.78 23.49 -14.41
C PRO A 15 -12.00 22.58 -15.36
N GLU A 16 -12.07 22.82 -16.67
CA GLU A 16 -11.39 22.00 -17.67
C GLU A 16 -9.86 22.13 -17.61
N ILE A 17 -9.35 23.32 -17.30
CA ILE A 17 -7.90 23.55 -17.16
C ILE A 17 -7.39 22.88 -15.89
N SER A 18 -8.16 22.98 -14.80
CA SER A 18 -7.87 22.25 -13.56
C SER A 18 -7.88 20.74 -13.77
N ALA A 19 -8.85 20.21 -14.52
CA ALA A 19 -8.93 18.79 -14.86
C ALA A 19 -7.74 18.34 -15.72
N SER A 20 -7.36 19.11 -16.74
CA SER A 20 -6.19 18.85 -17.58
C SER A 20 -4.89 18.86 -16.76
N ARG A 21 -4.71 19.84 -15.86
CA ARG A 21 -3.57 19.91 -14.94
C ARG A 21 -3.49 18.69 -14.03
N ASN A 22 -4.61 18.31 -13.41
CA ASN A 22 -4.66 17.13 -12.54
C ASN A 22 -4.41 15.83 -13.29
N SER A 23 -4.87 15.73 -14.54
CA SER A 23 -4.61 14.58 -15.41
C SER A 23 -3.11 14.44 -15.69
N ARG A 24 -2.43 15.55 -15.98
CA ARG A 24 -0.97 15.55 -16.15
C ARG A 24 -0.23 15.19 -14.87
N LEU A 25 -0.63 15.76 -13.72
CA LEU A 25 -0.06 15.40 -12.43
C LEU A 25 -0.23 13.91 -12.13
N SER A 26 -1.39 13.32 -12.41
CA SER A 26 -1.62 11.89 -12.26
C SER A 26 -0.68 11.06 -13.13
N ALA A 27 -0.48 11.46 -14.38
CA ALA A 27 0.44 10.77 -15.29
C ALA A 27 1.91 10.85 -14.81
N ASP A 28 2.34 12.00 -14.27
CA ASP A 28 3.66 12.15 -13.65
C ASP A 28 3.81 11.26 -12.39
N GLU A 29 2.77 11.17 -11.56
CA GLU A 29 2.76 10.29 -10.38
C GLU A 29 2.76 8.80 -10.76
N ASP A 30 2.11 8.41 -11.86
CA ASP A 30 2.16 7.03 -12.37
C ASP A 30 3.59 6.62 -12.74
N VAL A 31 4.38 7.54 -13.33
CA VAL A 31 5.80 7.29 -13.62
C VAL A 31 6.59 7.07 -12.32
N LYS A 32 6.32 7.88 -11.29
CA LYS A 32 6.96 7.70 -9.98
C LYS A 32 6.55 6.38 -9.33
N PHE A 33 5.29 5.99 -9.45
CA PHE A 33 4.81 4.69 -8.98
C PHE A 33 5.52 3.53 -9.67
N ALA A 34 5.67 3.58 -11.00
CA ALA A 34 6.42 2.59 -11.77
C ALA A 34 7.90 2.52 -11.31
N ARG A 35 8.52 3.67 -11.05
CA ARG A 35 9.88 3.75 -10.48
C ARG A 35 9.96 3.18 -9.06
N GLY A 36 8.84 3.16 -8.34
CA GLY A 36 8.66 2.50 -7.05
C GLY A 36 9.18 1.06 -7.03
N GLY A 37 9.07 0.33 -8.16
CA GLY A 37 9.51 -1.05 -8.28
C GLY A 37 11.02 -1.27 -8.06
N TYR A 38 11.85 -0.24 -8.17
CA TYR A 38 13.30 -0.36 -7.90
C TYR A 38 13.65 -0.36 -6.41
N TYR A 39 12.77 0.17 -5.57
CA TYR A 39 13.06 0.38 -4.15
C TYR A 39 12.66 -0.83 -3.31
N PRO A 40 13.31 -1.02 -2.15
CA PRO A 40 12.88 -2.06 -1.22
C PRO A 40 11.53 -1.68 -0.60
N THR A 41 10.76 -2.69 -0.22
CA THR A 41 9.54 -2.53 0.56
C THR A 41 9.82 -2.84 2.03
N VAL A 42 9.31 -1.99 2.92
CA VAL A 42 9.35 -2.19 4.38
C VAL A 42 7.92 -2.32 4.89
N ASP A 43 7.59 -3.48 5.46
CA ASP A 43 6.26 -3.77 6.00
C ASP A 43 6.36 -3.97 7.52
N LEU A 44 5.47 -3.33 8.28
CA LEU A 44 5.27 -3.58 9.71
C LEU A 44 3.93 -4.28 9.91
N VAL A 45 3.95 -5.47 10.49
CA VAL A 45 2.75 -6.23 10.84
C VAL A 45 2.72 -6.38 12.36
N ALA A 46 1.63 -5.95 12.98
CA ALA A 46 1.42 -6.14 14.41
C ALA A 46 0.00 -6.66 14.66
N GLY A 47 -0.14 -7.53 15.65
CA GLY A 47 -1.41 -8.14 16.01
C GLY A 47 -1.46 -8.46 17.49
N TYR A 48 -2.66 -8.35 18.05
CA TYR A 48 -2.96 -8.74 19.42
C TYR A 48 -4.26 -9.54 19.40
N GLY A 49 -4.30 -10.65 20.13
CA GLY A 49 -5.45 -11.53 20.12
C GLY A 49 -5.61 -12.32 21.40
N ARG A 50 -6.84 -12.73 21.66
CA ARG A 50 -7.21 -13.59 22.78
C ARG A 50 -7.79 -14.89 22.23
N GLN A 51 -7.10 -15.99 22.48
CA GLN A 51 -7.52 -17.31 22.09
C GLN A 51 -7.98 -18.08 23.32
N ARG A 52 -9.19 -18.65 23.25
CA ARG A 52 -9.62 -19.67 24.20
C ARG A 52 -9.28 -21.04 23.62
N SER A 53 -8.47 -21.81 24.35
CA SER A 53 -8.13 -23.16 23.96
C SER A 53 -8.84 -24.15 24.87
N ASP A 54 -9.62 -25.05 24.26
CA ASP A 54 -10.19 -26.22 24.92
C ASP A 54 -9.77 -27.45 24.12
N ASN A 55 -8.65 -28.08 24.50
CA ASN A 55 -8.13 -29.27 23.84
C ASN A 55 -7.85 -30.40 24.85
N THR A 56 -7.74 -31.64 24.38
CA THR A 56 -7.46 -32.81 25.22
C THR A 56 -6.11 -32.73 25.96
N ASN A 57 -5.14 -31.96 25.46
CA ASN A 57 -3.80 -31.81 26.05
C ASN A 57 -3.75 -30.78 27.20
N THR A 58 -4.70 -29.85 27.29
CA THR A 58 -4.83 -28.89 28.42
C THR A 58 -5.69 -29.44 29.55
N ARG A 59 -6.40 -30.55 29.34
CA ARG A 59 -7.19 -31.25 30.37
C ARG A 59 -6.29 -32.19 31.16
N GLY A 60 -5.72 -31.69 32.26
CA GLY A 60 -5.01 -32.54 33.22
C GLY A 60 -5.95 -33.53 33.93
N PHE A 61 -5.46 -34.75 34.19
CA PHE A 61 -6.08 -35.66 35.16
C PHE A 61 -5.79 -35.15 36.58
N ASN A 62 -6.82 -35.03 37.41
CA ASN A 62 -6.62 -34.79 38.83
C ASN A 62 -6.09 -36.08 39.50
N PRO A 63 -5.35 -35.99 40.62
CA PRO A 63 -4.86 -37.15 41.38
C PRO A 63 -5.96 -38.10 41.87
N ASP A 64 -7.21 -37.65 41.91
CA ASP A 64 -8.41 -38.42 42.31
C ASP A 64 -9.12 -39.12 41.13
N GLY A 65 -8.57 -39.05 39.92
CA GLY A 65 -9.16 -39.66 38.72
C GLY A 65 -10.26 -38.84 38.04
N THR A 66 -10.58 -37.63 38.53
CA THR A 66 -11.52 -36.71 37.87
C THR A 66 -10.87 -35.93 36.73
N ARG A 67 -11.67 -35.53 35.72
CA ARG A 67 -11.18 -34.75 34.57
C ARG A 67 -11.28 -33.26 34.88
N ASN A 68 -10.15 -32.54 34.86
CA ASN A 68 -10.16 -31.09 34.93
C ASN A 68 -10.64 -30.51 33.57
N HIS A 69 -11.62 -29.61 33.59
CA HIS A 69 -12.06 -28.84 32.41
C HIS A 69 -11.26 -27.54 32.34
N ASN A 70 -9.94 -27.65 32.26
CA ASN A 70 -9.09 -26.47 32.32
C ASN A 70 -9.18 -25.70 31.00
N LYS A 71 -10.00 -24.63 31.01
CA LYS A 71 -10.18 -23.71 29.89
C LYS A 71 -9.10 -22.66 29.97
N GLU A 72 -8.06 -22.80 29.15
CA GLU A 72 -6.98 -21.82 29.13
C GLU A 72 -7.33 -20.66 28.20
N THR A 73 -7.18 -19.45 28.74
CA THR A 73 -7.24 -18.22 27.95
C THR A 73 -5.82 -17.77 27.68
N LEU A 74 -5.40 -17.83 26.42
CA LEU A 74 -4.11 -17.33 25.98
C LEU A 74 -4.31 -15.96 25.33
N ASN A 75 -3.57 -14.96 25.80
CA ASN A 75 -3.40 -13.72 25.07
C ASN A 75 -2.09 -13.82 24.29
N TYR A 76 -2.10 -13.41 23.02
CA TYR A 76 -0.89 -13.36 22.22
C TYR A 76 -0.73 -11.96 21.60
N THR A 77 0.52 -11.54 21.52
CA THR A 77 0.96 -10.35 20.80
C THR A 77 1.99 -10.79 19.79
N GLN A 78 1.85 -10.33 18.56
CA GLN A 78 2.78 -10.58 17.47
C GLN A 78 3.18 -9.26 16.83
N SER A 79 4.47 -9.11 16.52
CA SER A 79 5.02 -7.97 15.81
C SER A 79 6.11 -8.48 14.86
N GLU A 80 6.04 -8.08 13.60
CA GLU A 80 6.95 -8.48 12.53
C GLU A 80 7.33 -7.25 11.71
N LEU A 81 8.62 -7.06 11.48
CA LEU A 81 9.16 -6.07 10.55
C LEU A 81 9.81 -6.80 9.38
N ARG A 82 9.37 -6.52 8.16
CA ARG A 82 9.79 -7.21 6.95
C ARG A 82 10.40 -6.24 5.94
N LEU A 83 11.67 -6.44 5.61
CA LEU A 83 12.37 -5.76 4.52
C LEU A 83 12.49 -6.70 3.31
N ARG A 84 12.01 -6.28 2.13
CA ARG A 84 12.15 -7.04 0.88
C ARG A 84 12.75 -6.17 -0.20
N GLN A 85 13.83 -6.63 -0.82
CA GLN A 85 14.45 -6.01 -1.99
C GLN A 85 14.41 -7.00 -3.15
N MET A 86 13.90 -6.55 -4.29
CA MET A 86 13.99 -7.27 -5.55
C MET A 86 15.42 -7.16 -6.08
N LEU A 87 16.06 -8.30 -6.37
CA LEU A 87 17.42 -8.32 -6.93
C LEU A 87 17.40 -8.35 -8.47
N PHE A 88 16.45 -9.08 -9.05
CA PHE A 88 16.26 -9.18 -10.49
C PHE A 88 14.84 -9.65 -10.81
N ASP A 89 14.23 -9.04 -11.83
CA ASP A 89 12.83 -9.28 -12.23
C ASP A 89 12.67 -9.51 -13.74
N GLY A 90 13.75 -9.79 -14.46
CA GLY A 90 13.70 -9.95 -15.91
C GLY A 90 13.48 -8.63 -16.67
N PHE A 91 13.91 -7.50 -16.11
CA PHE A 91 13.76 -6.15 -16.69
C PHE A 91 12.31 -5.65 -16.72
N ASN A 92 11.41 -6.28 -15.97
CA ASN A 92 10.01 -5.90 -15.93
C ASN A 92 9.82 -4.45 -15.45
N THR A 93 10.51 -4.06 -14.38
CA THR A 93 10.42 -2.70 -13.81
C THR A 93 10.92 -1.63 -14.79
N SER A 94 12.02 -1.90 -15.49
CA SER A 94 12.54 -0.95 -16.50
C SER A 94 11.58 -0.77 -17.67
N ASN A 95 10.99 -1.87 -18.15
CA ASN A 95 9.98 -1.81 -19.21
C ASN A 95 8.70 -1.10 -18.75
N GLU A 96 8.29 -1.30 -17.49
CA GLU A 96 7.13 -0.63 -16.89
C GLU A 96 7.32 0.88 -16.82
N VAL A 97 8.50 1.33 -16.38
CA VAL A 97 8.85 2.76 -16.33
C VAL A 97 8.87 3.36 -17.72
N ALA A 98 9.59 2.76 -18.66
CA ALA A 98 9.69 3.27 -20.03
C ALA A 98 8.30 3.39 -20.70
N ARG A 99 7.44 2.38 -20.48
CA ARG A 99 6.07 2.40 -21.00
C ARG A 99 5.23 3.52 -20.39
N THR A 100 5.37 3.75 -19.09
CA THR A 100 4.59 4.77 -18.38
C THR A 100 5.07 6.18 -18.72
N GLU A 101 6.37 6.38 -18.91
CA GLU A 101 6.94 7.62 -19.43
C GLU A 101 6.45 7.95 -20.82
N ALA A 102 6.39 6.96 -21.72
CA ALA A 102 5.83 7.15 -23.06
C ALA A 102 4.38 7.63 -22.98
N ARG A 103 3.54 7.01 -22.13
CA ARG A 103 2.15 7.47 -21.92
C ARG A 103 2.09 8.91 -21.38
N CYS A 104 2.94 9.25 -20.41
CA CYS A 104 2.99 10.59 -19.85
C CYS A 104 3.40 11.64 -20.90
N SER A 105 4.39 11.34 -21.74
CA SER A 105 4.80 12.22 -22.84
C SER A 105 3.69 12.44 -23.87
N SER A 106 2.94 11.39 -24.23
CA SER A 106 1.79 11.49 -25.14
C SER A 106 0.63 12.30 -24.55
N ALA A 107 0.42 12.21 -23.24
CA ALA A 107 -0.58 13.03 -22.54
C ALA A 107 -0.17 14.51 -22.44
N ALA A 108 1.14 14.81 -22.52
CA ALA A 108 1.68 16.16 -22.48
C ALA A 108 1.74 16.83 -23.87
N SER A 109 1.67 16.07 -24.96
CA SER A 109 1.89 16.54 -26.34
C SER A 109 0.63 17.03 -27.07
N TRP A 110 -0.37 17.55 -26.36
CA TRP A 110 -1.54 18.23 -26.92
C TRP A 110 -1.35 19.75 -27.06
#